data_AF-A0A9D1CTG1-F1
#
_entry.id   AF-A0A9D1CTG1-F1
#
_cell.length_a   1.000
_cell.length_b   1.000
_cell.length_c   1.000
_cell.angle_alpha   90.00
_cell.angle_beta   90.00
_cell.angle_gamma   90.00
#
_symmetry.space_group_name_H-M   'P 1'
#
loop_
_entity.id
_entity.type
_entity.pdbx_description
1 polymer ?
#
loop_
_entity_poly.entity_id
_entity_poly.type
_entity_poly.pdbx_seq_one_letter_code
_entity_poly.pdbx_strand_id
1 'polypeptide(L)'
;MITAKIYEDKNNDMVAVILEDGQCSNYIPCPEITALEADSFLAEAQLGFPEALPYEYDILVGLTMKEAAAREEQESTLIAQVDDKSVTIYPLRMSQEHQEFFQIELGDDVWQDLLERASSSDSVKLAL
;
A
#
# COMPACT_ATOMS: atom_id res chain seq x y z
N MET A 1 2.94 -16.26 -4.97
CA MET A 1 2.92 -14.92 -5.59
C MET A 1 2.43 -13.94 -4.53
N ILE A 2 3.17 -12.84 -4.31
CA ILE A 2 2.83 -11.86 -3.28
C ILE A 2 2.21 -10.63 -3.95
N THR A 3 1.13 -10.15 -3.35
CA THR A 3 0.53 -8.85 -3.68
C THR A 3 0.34 -8.06 -2.41
N ALA A 4 0.96 -6.89 -2.32
CA ALA A 4 0.68 -5.91 -1.28
C ALA A 4 -0.29 -4.86 -1.83
N LYS A 5 -1.47 -4.77 -1.23
CA LYS A 5 -2.43 -3.70 -1.50
C LYS A 5 -2.29 -2.63 -0.42
N ILE A 6 -2.05 -1.40 -0.84
CA ILE A 6 -1.87 -0.25 0.05
C ILE A 6 -3.13 0.62 -0.03
N TYR A 7 -3.75 0.82 1.12
CA TYR A 7 -4.96 1.58 1.31
C TYR A 7 -4.68 2.85 2.12
N GLU A 8 -5.51 3.86 1.88
CA GLU A 8 -5.66 5.04 2.72
C GLU A 8 -7.04 4.99 3.37
N ASP A 9 -7.06 5.01 4.70
CA ASP A 9 -8.30 4.96 5.47
C ASP A 9 -8.97 6.35 5.59
N LYS A 10 -10.12 6.40 6.27
CA LYS A 10 -10.89 7.65 6.46
C LYS A 10 -10.18 8.71 7.32
N ASN A 11 -9.15 8.32 8.07
CA ASN A 11 -8.33 9.20 8.88
C ASN A 11 -7.08 9.67 8.12
N ASN A 12 -6.94 9.26 6.85
CA ASN A 12 -5.74 9.38 6.02
C ASN A 12 -4.56 8.57 6.56
N ASP A 13 -4.81 7.51 7.33
CA ASP A 13 -3.75 6.58 7.74
C ASP A 13 -3.50 5.55 6.63
N MET A 14 -2.24 5.15 6.46
CA MET A 14 -1.88 4.11 5.50
C MET A 14 -1.99 2.72 6.12
N VAL A 15 -2.47 1.77 5.32
CA VAL A 15 -2.67 0.37 5.73
C VAL A 15 -2.28 -0.56 4.59
N ALA A 16 -1.60 -1.67 4.89
CA ALA A 16 -1.26 -2.67 3.89
C ALA A 16 -2.00 -3.99 4.14
N VAL A 17 -2.60 -4.56 3.09
CA VAL A 17 -3.13 -5.92 3.06
C VAL A 17 -2.21 -6.77 2.19
N ILE A 18 -1.61 -7.80 2.80
CA ILE A 18 -0.68 -8.69 2.12
C ILE A 18 -1.42 -9.96 1.72
N LEU A 19 -1.35 -10.29 0.44
CA LEU A 19 -1.93 -11.48 -0.14
C LEU A 19 -0.82 -12.41 -0.63
N GLU A 20 -0.84 -13.65 -0.19
CA GLU A 20 -0.01 -14.73 -0.72
C GLU A 20 -0.90 -15.74 -1.43
N ASP A 21 -0.64 -15.96 -2.72
CA ASP A 21 -1.46 -16.82 -3.60
C ASP A 21 -2.96 -16.45 -3.56
N GLY A 22 -3.24 -15.15 -3.46
CA GLY A 22 -4.59 -14.59 -3.40
C GLY A 22 -5.29 -14.71 -2.05
N GLN A 23 -4.63 -15.23 -1.03
CA GLN A 23 -5.16 -15.31 0.33
C GLN A 23 -4.48 -14.28 1.23
N CYS A 24 -5.25 -13.59 2.06
CA CYS A 24 -4.70 -12.66 3.04
C CYS A 24 -3.77 -13.43 4.00
N SER A 25 -2.48 -13.09 3.94
CA SER A 25 -1.41 -13.63 4.76
C SER A 25 -1.02 -12.67 5.90
N ASN A 26 -1.19 -11.35 5.70
CA ASN A 26 -1.01 -10.36 6.75
C ASN A 26 -1.86 -9.09 6.53
N TYR A 27 -2.06 -8.33 7.61
CA TYR A 27 -2.60 -6.97 7.62
C TYR A 27 -1.64 -6.08 8.43
N ILE A 28 -1.21 -4.96 7.89
CA ILE A 28 -0.17 -4.13 8.52
C ILE A 28 -0.74 -2.73 8.72
N PRO A 29 -1.04 -2.33 9.97
CA PRO A 29 -1.33 -0.93 10.27
C PRO A 29 -0.04 -0.10 10.15
N CYS A 30 -0.13 1.08 9.54
CA CYS A 30 1.01 2.00 9.38
C CYS A 30 2.25 1.32 8.74
N PRO A 31 2.14 0.77 7.52
CA PRO A 31 3.24 0.05 6.86
C PRO A 31 4.49 0.91 6.65
N GLU A 32 4.35 2.24 6.59
CA GLU A 32 5.44 3.21 6.53
C GLU A 32 6.34 3.19 7.77
N ILE A 33 5.82 2.80 8.93
CA ILE A 33 6.61 2.59 10.15
C ILE A 33 7.40 1.28 10.03
N THR A 34 6.78 0.25 9.46
CA THR A 34 7.41 -1.06 9.29
C THR A 34 8.59 -0.98 8.31
N ALA A 35 8.43 -0.22 7.23
CA ALA A 35 9.46 -0.03 6.22
C ALA A 35 10.45 1.11 6.54
N LEU A 36 10.43 1.69 7.75
CA LEU A 36 11.24 2.87 8.09
C LEU A 36 12.75 2.61 7.98
N GLU A 37 13.20 1.39 8.27
CA GLU A 37 14.61 0.98 8.15
C GLU A 37 14.94 0.36 6.79
N ALA A 38 13.96 0.22 5.89
CA ALA A 38 14.17 -0.32 4.56
C ALA A 38 14.77 0.74 3.61
N ASP A 39 15.47 0.28 2.58
CA ASP A 39 16.02 1.18 1.55
C ASP A 39 14.93 1.84 0.69
N SER A 40 13.76 1.20 0.58
CA SER A 40 12.61 1.67 -0.21
C SER A 40 11.33 1.03 0.32
N PHE A 41 10.28 1.85 0.50
CA PHE A 41 8.95 1.40 0.89
C PHE A 41 8.35 0.44 -0.16
N LEU A 42 8.49 0.77 -1.45
CA LEU A 42 7.93 -0.06 -2.53
C LEU A 42 8.66 -1.38 -2.69
N ALA A 43 9.97 -1.40 -2.49
CA ALA A 43 10.76 -2.63 -2.47
C ALA A 43 10.34 -3.53 -1.31
N GLU A 44 10.14 -2.97 -0.12
CA GLU A 44 9.67 -3.71 1.06
C GLU A 44 8.25 -4.28 0.84
N ALA A 45 7.35 -3.46 0.26
CA ALA A 45 6.00 -3.90 -0.11
C ALA A 45 6.01 -5.03 -1.14
N GLN A 46 6.97 -5.05 -2.07
CA GLN A 46 7.13 -6.13 -3.06
C GLN A 46 7.50 -7.47 -2.41
N LEU A 47 8.22 -7.42 -1.29
CA LEU A 47 8.54 -8.59 -0.47
C LEU A 47 7.42 -8.96 0.51
N GLY A 48 6.35 -8.17 0.59
CA GLY A 48 5.25 -8.36 1.52
C GLY A 48 5.56 -7.93 2.96
N PHE A 49 6.52 -7.02 3.15
CA PHE A 49 7.03 -6.56 4.45
C PHE A 49 7.50 -7.73 5.34
N PRO A 50 8.59 -8.43 4.98
CA PRO A 50 9.11 -9.57 5.73
C PRO A 50 9.39 -9.29 7.22
N GLU A 51 9.73 -8.06 7.58
CA GLU A 51 10.00 -7.68 8.98
C GLU A 51 8.73 -7.29 9.75
N ALA A 52 7.57 -7.22 9.08
CA ALA A 52 6.29 -7.01 9.74
C ALA A 52 5.94 -8.21 10.62
N LEU A 53 5.66 -7.96 11.90
CA LEU A 53 5.08 -8.99 12.74
C LEU A 53 3.70 -9.40 12.18
N PRO A 54 3.34 -10.70 12.20
CA PRO A 54 2.01 -11.13 11.85
C PRO A 54 0.97 -10.38 12.70
N TYR A 55 -0.09 -9.89 12.07
CA TYR A 55 -1.15 -9.21 12.80
C TYR A 55 -1.86 -10.19 13.72
N GLU A 56 -1.53 -10.06 15.00
CA GLU A 56 -2.28 -10.71 16.05
C GLU A 56 -3.62 -9.99 16.25
N TYR A 57 -4.60 -10.69 16.82
CA TYR A 57 -5.89 -10.10 17.15
C TYR A 57 -5.70 -8.83 17.98
N ASP A 58 -6.08 -7.68 17.42
CA ASP A 58 -6.08 -6.43 18.16
C ASP A 58 -7.26 -6.41 19.12
N ILE A 59 -6.96 -6.54 20.41
CA ILE A 59 -7.94 -6.62 21.50
C ILE A 59 -8.77 -5.32 21.61
N LEU A 60 -8.25 -4.19 21.12
CA LEU A 60 -8.93 -2.89 21.16
C LEU A 60 -9.94 -2.73 20.02
N VAL A 61 -9.62 -3.26 18.83
CA VAL A 61 -10.47 -3.17 17.64
C VAL A 61 -11.42 -4.38 17.53
N GLY A 62 -11.03 -5.51 18.11
CA GLY A 62 -11.86 -6.72 18.20
C GLY A 62 -11.99 -7.50 16.89
N LEU A 63 -11.06 -7.31 15.96
CA LEU A 63 -11.09 -7.94 14.64
C LEU A 63 -9.90 -8.89 14.46
N THR A 64 -10.16 -10.02 13.81
CA THR A 64 -9.11 -10.86 13.25
C THR A 64 -8.43 -10.16 12.08
N MET A 65 -7.21 -10.58 11.72
CA MET A 65 -6.50 -10.13 10.52
C MET A 65 -7.39 -10.12 9.27
N LYS A 66 -8.14 -11.21 9.02
CA LYS A 66 -9.01 -11.31 7.84
C LYS A 66 -10.16 -10.33 7.87
N GLU A 67 -10.74 -10.06 9.04
CA GLU A 67 -11.82 -9.08 9.19
C GLU A 67 -11.31 -7.66 9.05
N ALA A 68 -10.13 -7.34 9.61
CA ALA A 68 -9.49 -6.05 9.42
C ALA A 68 -9.19 -5.80 7.94
N ALA A 69 -8.53 -6.76 7.26
CA ALA A 69 -8.27 -6.67 5.83
C ALA A 69 -9.56 -6.51 5.01
N ALA A 70 -10.60 -7.31 5.27
CA ALA A 70 -11.87 -7.20 4.57
C ALA A 70 -12.59 -5.87 4.81
N ARG A 71 -12.44 -5.29 6.00
CA ARG A 71 -12.96 -3.95 6.31
C ARG A 71 -12.24 -2.89 5.49
N GLU A 72 -10.91 -2.92 5.43
CA GLU A 72 -10.17 -1.95 4.62
C GLU A 72 -10.50 -2.06 3.13
N GLU A 73 -10.71 -3.27 2.60
CA GLU A 73 -11.16 -3.44 1.21
C GLU A 73 -12.54 -2.81 0.94
N GLN A 74 -13.38 -2.64 1.97
CA GLN A 74 -14.73 -2.08 1.86
C GLN A 74 -14.80 -0.58 2.17
N GLU A 75 -14.05 -0.13 3.16
CA GLU A 75 -14.17 1.21 3.73
C GLU A 75 -13.06 2.17 3.27
N SER A 76 -11.91 1.65 2.84
CA SER A 76 -10.70 2.43 2.57
C SER A 76 -10.38 2.52 1.08
N THR A 77 -9.58 3.51 0.73
CA THR A 77 -9.27 3.83 -0.67
C THR A 77 -7.99 3.13 -1.11
N LEU A 78 -8.05 2.27 -2.13
CA LEU A 78 -6.84 1.65 -2.69
C LEU A 78 -6.01 2.73 -3.42
N ILE A 79 -4.80 2.98 -2.90
CA ILE A 79 -3.87 4.01 -3.40
C ILE A 79 -2.63 3.42 -4.09
N ALA A 80 -2.24 2.19 -3.77
CA ALA A 80 -1.23 1.46 -4.53
C ALA A 80 -1.46 -0.06 -4.48
N GLN A 81 -0.98 -0.77 -5.51
CA GLN A 81 -0.88 -2.23 -5.53
C GLN A 81 0.51 -2.61 -6.03
N VAL A 82 1.24 -3.36 -5.20
CA VAL A 82 2.57 -3.88 -5.53
C VAL A 82 2.46 -5.37 -5.75
N ASP A 83 2.84 -5.81 -6.94
CA ASP A 83 2.95 -7.21 -7.34
C ASP A 83 4.42 -7.56 -7.58
N ASP A 84 4.75 -8.86 -7.67
CA ASP A 84 6.10 -9.39 -7.91
C ASP A 84 6.92 -8.66 -9.02
N LYS A 85 6.27 -8.05 -10.02
CA LYS A 85 6.93 -7.41 -11.18
C LYS A 85 6.40 -6.03 -11.55
N SER A 86 5.48 -5.48 -10.76
CA SER A 86 4.87 -4.21 -11.13
C SER A 86 4.25 -3.51 -9.96
N VAL A 87 4.26 -2.19 -10.02
CA VAL A 87 3.53 -1.32 -9.10
C VAL A 87 2.44 -0.61 -9.88
N THR A 88 1.23 -0.62 -9.35
CA THR A 88 0.13 0.23 -9.83
C THR A 88 -0.11 1.31 -8.79
N ILE A 89 0.06 2.58 -9.17
CA ILE A 89 -0.18 3.74 -8.30
C ILE A 89 -1.46 4.43 -8.75
N TYR A 90 -2.25 4.90 -7.78
CA TYR A 90 -3.50 5.65 -7.98
C TYR A 90 -3.36 7.06 -7.40
N PRO A 91 -2.56 7.95 -8.01
CA PRO A 91 -2.12 9.20 -7.38
C PRO A 91 -3.28 10.16 -7.13
N LEU A 92 -4.30 10.18 -8.00
CA LEU A 92 -5.48 11.05 -7.86
C LEU A 92 -6.46 10.60 -6.75
N ARG A 93 -6.22 9.44 -6.14
CA ARG A 93 -7.02 8.93 -5.01
C ARG A 93 -6.40 9.25 -3.66
N MET A 94 -5.12 9.59 -3.64
CA MET A 94 -4.35 9.85 -2.42
C MET A 94 -4.67 11.24 -1.87
N SER A 95 -4.64 11.38 -0.54
CA SER A 95 -4.50 12.70 0.08
C SER A 95 -3.18 13.37 -0.30
N GLN A 96 -3.08 14.66 -0.03
CA GLN A 96 -1.85 15.42 -0.29
C GLN A 96 -0.65 14.84 0.45
N GLU A 97 -0.84 14.39 1.68
CA GLU A 97 0.22 13.79 2.50
C GLU A 97 0.80 12.54 1.84
N HIS A 98 -0.06 11.62 1.37
CA HIS A 98 0.41 10.43 0.67
C HIS A 98 0.96 10.72 -0.73
N GLN A 99 0.46 11.76 -1.42
CA GLN A 99 1.07 12.21 -2.67
C GLN A 99 2.52 12.66 -2.44
N GLU A 100 2.78 13.44 -1.39
CA GLU A 100 4.13 13.88 -1.02
C GLU A 100 5.02 12.70 -0.64
N PHE A 101 4.49 11.72 0.11
CA PHE A 101 5.20 10.48 0.46
C PHE A 101 5.64 9.70 -0.79
N PHE A 102 4.70 9.40 -1.70
CA PHE A 102 5.00 8.63 -2.92
C PHE A 102 5.88 9.43 -3.90
N GLN A 103 5.77 10.76 -3.92
CA GLN A 103 6.67 11.60 -4.71
C GLN A 103 8.13 11.47 -4.24
N ILE A 104 8.37 11.48 -2.92
CA ILE A 104 9.71 11.30 -2.36
C ILE A 104 10.24 9.90 -2.68
N GLU A 105 9.42 8.87 -2.50
CA GLU A 105 9.78 7.46 -2.74
C GLU A 105 10.14 7.18 -4.21
N LEU A 106 9.37 7.74 -5.15
CA LEU A 106 9.56 7.50 -6.58
C LEU A 106 10.53 8.48 -7.25
N GLY A 107 10.73 9.64 -6.64
CA GLY A 107 11.44 10.78 -7.22
C GLY A 107 10.54 11.63 -8.13
N ASP A 108 10.90 12.92 -8.23
CA ASP A 108 10.10 13.94 -8.92
C ASP A 108 9.81 13.59 -10.39
N ASP A 109 10.80 13.11 -11.13
CA ASP A 109 10.66 12.81 -12.56
C ASP A 109 9.60 11.71 -12.79
N VAL A 110 9.68 10.62 -12.02
CA VAL A 110 8.73 9.50 -12.12
C VAL A 110 7.34 9.92 -11.66
N TRP A 111 7.27 10.75 -10.61
CA TRP A 111 6.01 11.26 -10.07
C TRP A 111 5.27 12.19 -11.05
N GLN A 112 5.98 13.08 -11.74
CA GLN A 112 5.37 13.96 -12.74
C GLN A 112 4.83 13.14 -13.93
N ASP A 113 5.62 12.19 -14.45
CA ASP A 113 5.17 11.26 -15.50
C ASP A 113 3.92 10.47 -15.07
N LEU A 114 3.86 10.08 -13.80
CA LEU A 114 2.72 9.43 -13.17
C LEU A 114 1.47 10.30 -13.20
N LEU A 115 1.56 11.56 -12.77
CA LEU A 115 0.44 12.49 -12.73
C LEU A 115 -0.09 12.81 -14.13
N GLU A 116 0.80 13.03 -15.10
CA GLU A 116 0.42 13.25 -16.50
C GLU A 116 -0.37 12.07 -17.05
N ARG A 117 0.08 10.84 -16.80
CA ARG A 117 -0.63 9.62 -17.23
C ARG A 117 -1.94 9.42 -16.46
N ALA A 118 -1.96 9.71 -15.17
CA ALA A 118 -3.14 9.55 -14.33
C ALA A 118 -4.29 10.48 -14.75
N SER A 119 -3.97 11.65 -15.32
CA SER A 119 -4.97 12.56 -15.90
C SER A 119 -5.78 11.94 -17.06
N SER A 120 -5.29 10.84 -17.64
CA SER A 120 -5.91 10.10 -18.76
C SER A 120 -6.40 8.70 -18.39
N SER A 121 -6.05 8.20 -17.20
CA SER A 121 -6.33 6.85 -16.70
C SER A 121 -6.31 6.89 -15.18
N ASP A 122 -7.37 6.44 -14.51
CA ASP A 122 -7.49 6.49 -13.03
C ASP A 122 -6.37 5.75 -12.25
N SER A 123 -5.47 5.06 -12.95
CA SER A 123 -4.33 4.32 -12.41
C SER A 123 -3.16 4.30 -13.38
N VAL A 124 -1.96 4.11 -12.87
CA VAL A 124 -0.75 4.02 -13.68
C VAL A 124 0.09 2.84 -13.22
N LYS A 125 0.41 1.96 -14.17
CA LYS A 125 1.27 0.79 -13.97
C LYS A 125 2.73 1.12 -14.32
N LEU A 126 3.63 0.78 -13.41
CA LEU A 126 5.08 0.83 -13.51
C LEU A 126 5.64 -0.60 -13.52
N ALA A 127 6.68 -0.84 -14.31
CA ALA A 127 7.45 -2.07 -14.25
C ALA A 127 8.60 -1.86 -13.25
N LEU A 128 8.81 -2.85 -12.37
CA LEU A 128 9.98 -2.93 -11.50
C LEU A 128 11.07 -3.78 -12.15
#